data_AF-A0A1J3K2S8-F1
#
_entry.id   AF-A0A1J3K2S8-F1
#
_cell.length_a   1.000
_cell.length_b   1.000
_cell.length_c   1.000
_cell.angle_alpha   90.00
_cell.angle_beta   90.00
_cell.angle_gamma   90.00
#
_symmetry.space_group_name_H-M   'P 1'
#
loop_
_entity.id
_entity.type
_entity.pdbx_description
1 polymer ?
#
loop_
_entity_poly.entity_id
_entity_poly.type
_entity_poly.pdbx_seq_one_letter_code
_entity_poly.pdbx_strand_id
1 'polypeptide(L)'
;ALKELPEATKDMKKLVILNMKDCTKLASVPDSLLKLQALQEVILSGCSKLQSFPDLKENMKKLRILLLDGTAINKVPQVFPSGMNGLSLLRRLSLRGNVMIQTLEDHIGQLYHLKCLDLKDCKKLISLPVLPPNLKCLDAHGCDSLTTVANPLAFLNVTDHIHSTIIFSQCNNLDEVSKSCIISYIQKKSQLMSTALNRYNLGS
;
A
#
# COMPACT_ATOMS: atom_id res chain seq x y z
N ALA A 1 27.34 -4.79 8.12
CA ALA A 1 26.07 -4.69 7.38
C ALA A 1 25.33 -6.02 7.48
N LEU A 2 24.12 -6.00 8.03
CA LEU A 2 23.29 -7.18 8.33
C LEU A 2 22.77 -7.82 7.05
N LYS A 3 22.86 -9.15 6.96
CA LYS A 3 22.30 -9.95 5.85
C LYS A 3 20.89 -10.46 6.15
N GLU A 4 20.57 -10.60 7.44
CA GLU A 4 19.34 -11.13 8.00
C GLU A 4 19.04 -10.42 9.33
N LEU A 5 17.80 -10.51 9.80
CA LEU A 5 17.46 -10.07 11.16
C LEU A 5 18.13 -11.01 12.19
N PRO A 6 18.77 -10.47 13.24
CA PRO A 6 19.31 -11.29 14.33
C PRO A 6 18.21 -12.12 15.00
N GLU A 7 18.51 -13.36 15.40
CA GLU A 7 17.54 -14.20 16.10
C GLU A 7 16.92 -13.53 17.33
N ALA A 8 17.71 -12.75 18.09
CA ALA A 8 17.26 -12.05 19.29
C ALA A 8 16.08 -11.08 19.03
N THR A 9 15.87 -10.66 17.77
CA THR A 9 14.71 -9.82 17.41
C THR A 9 13.39 -10.52 17.70
N LYS A 10 13.33 -11.87 17.68
CA LYS A 10 12.12 -12.66 17.96
C LYS A 10 11.56 -12.45 19.38
N ASP A 11 12.42 -12.05 20.32
CA ASP A 11 12.06 -11.90 21.73
C ASP A 11 11.66 -10.45 22.09
N MET A 12 11.77 -9.52 21.14
CA MET A 12 11.46 -8.10 21.33
C MET A 12 9.95 -7.83 21.27
N LYS A 13 9.15 -8.51 22.10
CA LYS A 13 7.67 -8.47 22.08
C LYS A 13 7.05 -7.07 22.27
N LYS A 14 7.83 -6.12 22.81
CA LYS A 14 7.43 -4.71 23.00
C LYS A 14 7.88 -3.77 21.89
N LEU A 15 8.58 -4.28 20.86
CA LEU A 15 9.08 -3.47 19.76
C LEU A 15 7.90 -2.86 18.98
N VAL A 16 7.90 -1.53 18.88
CA VAL A 16 6.85 -0.77 18.17
C VAL A 16 7.31 -0.37 16.76
N ILE A 17 8.60 -0.09 16.59
CA ILE A 17 9.18 0.39 15.34
C ILE A 17 10.39 -0.48 15.01
N LEU A 18 10.40 -1.08 13.83
CA LEU A 18 11.58 -1.71 13.23
C LEU A 18 12.05 -0.84 12.07
N ASN A 19 13.23 -0.25 12.21
CA ASN A 19 13.86 0.53 11.15
C ASN A 19 15.19 -0.12 10.75
N MET A 20 15.25 -0.60 9.51
CA MET A 20 16.45 -1.13 8.87
C MET A 20 16.69 -0.45 7.51
N LYS A 21 16.31 0.83 7.40
CA LYS A 21 16.52 1.61 6.19
C LYS A 21 17.96 1.50 5.70
N ASP A 22 18.13 1.38 4.39
CA ASP A 22 19.41 1.32 3.69
C ASP A 22 20.30 0.13 4.10
N CYS A 23 19.72 -0.94 4.69
CA CYS A 23 20.41 -2.21 4.90
C CYS A 23 20.56 -2.98 3.59
N THR A 24 21.43 -2.51 2.70
CA THR A 24 21.65 -3.02 1.34
C THR A 24 22.12 -4.47 1.25
N LYS A 25 22.55 -5.08 2.36
CA LYS A 25 22.91 -6.51 2.42
C LYS A 25 21.75 -7.40 2.88
N LEU A 26 20.66 -6.84 3.40
CA LEU A 26 19.49 -7.58 3.88
C LEU A 26 18.82 -8.27 2.70
N ALA A 27 18.81 -9.59 2.70
CA ALA A 27 18.26 -10.39 1.61
C ALA A 27 16.89 -11.00 1.96
N SER A 28 16.63 -11.22 3.24
CA SER A 28 15.39 -11.82 3.73
C SER A 28 14.98 -11.23 5.09
N VAL A 29 13.68 -11.30 5.35
CA VAL A 29 13.08 -11.03 6.65
C VAL A 29 12.50 -12.35 7.16
N PRO A 30 12.94 -12.87 8.32
CA PRO A 30 12.46 -14.15 8.82
C PRO A 30 11.00 -14.05 9.29
N ASP A 31 10.26 -15.15 9.17
CA ASP A 31 8.86 -15.26 9.67
C ASP A 31 8.75 -15.00 11.17
N SER A 32 9.86 -15.08 11.93
CA SER A 32 9.89 -14.67 13.34
C SER A 32 9.49 -13.21 13.56
N LEU A 33 9.60 -12.34 12.55
CA LEU A 33 9.09 -10.97 12.61
C LEU A 33 7.58 -10.94 12.91
N LEU A 34 6.83 -11.93 12.42
CA LEU A 34 5.39 -12.05 12.63
C LEU A 34 5.01 -12.24 14.11
N LYS A 35 5.96 -12.65 14.96
CA LYS A 35 5.76 -12.80 16.41
C LYS A 35 5.74 -11.44 17.14
N LEU A 36 6.18 -10.37 16.50
CA LEU A 36 6.27 -9.04 17.12
C LEU A 36 4.93 -8.31 17.03
N GLN A 37 3.99 -8.74 17.87
CA GLN A 37 2.59 -8.26 17.88
C GLN A 37 2.44 -6.78 18.26
N ALA A 38 3.46 -6.15 18.85
CA ALA A 38 3.47 -4.73 19.19
C ALA A 38 3.90 -3.81 18.03
N LEU A 39 4.45 -4.36 16.94
CA LEU A 39 4.95 -3.57 15.82
C LEU A 39 3.82 -2.77 15.17
N GLN A 40 4.09 -1.48 15.01
CA GLN A 40 3.24 -0.51 14.35
C GLN A 40 3.89 0.02 13.06
N GLU A 41 5.24 0.02 13.00
CA GLU A 41 5.97 0.56 11.87
C GLU A 41 7.13 -0.35 11.47
N VAL A 42 7.23 -0.66 10.18
CA VAL A 42 8.33 -1.39 9.58
C VAL A 42 8.89 -0.58 8.42
N ILE A 43 10.16 -0.20 8.53
CA ILE A 43 10.88 0.62 7.55
C ILE A 43 12.05 -0.20 7.01
N LEU A 44 11.93 -0.68 5.77
CA LEU A 44 12.95 -1.44 5.05
C LEU A 44 13.35 -0.75 3.73
N SER A 45 12.95 0.52 3.54
CA SER A 45 13.31 1.29 2.36
C SER A 45 14.83 1.28 2.12
N GLY A 46 15.26 1.09 0.88
CA GLY A 46 16.68 1.00 0.49
C GLY A 46 17.34 -0.37 0.75
N CYS A 47 16.60 -1.37 1.24
CA CYS A 47 17.09 -2.76 1.33
C CYS A 47 17.08 -3.42 -0.07
N SER A 48 18.01 -3.01 -0.93
CA SER A 48 18.02 -3.36 -2.37
C SER A 48 18.17 -4.85 -2.70
N LYS A 49 18.59 -5.67 -1.73
CA LYS A 49 18.67 -7.14 -1.88
C LYS A 49 17.47 -7.89 -1.32
N LEU A 50 16.53 -7.20 -0.68
CA LEU A 50 15.33 -7.83 -0.10
C LEU A 50 14.39 -8.24 -1.23
N GLN A 51 14.26 -9.54 -1.47
CA GLN A 51 13.47 -10.11 -2.57
C GLN A 51 12.06 -10.52 -2.16
N SER A 52 11.81 -10.68 -0.87
CA SER A 52 10.49 -11.02 -0.33
C SER A 52 10.31 -10.42 1.04
N PHE A 53 9.04 -10.25 1.43
CA PHE A 53 8.63 -9.89 2.77
C PHE A 53 7.57 -10.89 3.21
N PRO A 54 7.60 -11.40 4.47
CA PRO A 54 6.68 -12.43 4.91
C PRO A 54 5.22 -11.94 4.85
N ASP A 55 4.32 -12.85 4.46
CA ASP A 55 2.89 -12.56 4.50
C ASP A 55 2.45 -12.30 5.95
N LEU A 56 1.80 -11.16 6.16
CA LEU A 56 1.43 -10.66 7.48
C LEU A 56 0.18 -11.35 8.05
N LYS A 57 -0.67 -11.95 7.20
CA LYS A 57 -1.84 -12.80 7.56
C LYS A 57 -2.56 -12.36 8.86
N GLU A 58 -2.72 -13.26 9.84
CA GLU A 58 -3.35 -12.96 11.14
C GLU A 58 -2.41 -12.30 12.15
N ASN A 59 -1.14 -12.16 11.78
CA ASN A 59 -0.07 -11.64 12.61
C ASN A 59 0.08 -10.13 12.42
N MET A 60 0.73 -9.45 13.36
CA MET A 60 0.99 -8.01 13.27
C MET A 60 -0.26 -7.12 13.13
N LYS A 61 -1.33 -7.43 13.88
CA LYS A 61 -2.62 -6.68 13.91
C LYS A 61 -2.49 -5.18 14.22
N LYS A 62 -1.35 -4.73 14.76
CA LYS A 62 -1.08 -3.33 15.10
C LYS A 62 -0.32 -2.56 14.01
N LEU A 63 0.13 -3.24 12.94
CA LEU A 63 0.92 -2.61 11.89
C LEU A 63 0.10 -1.52 11.19
N ARG A 64 0.69 -0.32 11.13
CA ARG A 64 0.10 0.89 10.56
C ARG A 64 0.90 1.42 9.38
N ILE A 65 2.22 1.22 9.38
CA ILE A 65 3.12 1.74 8.35
C ILE A 65 4.06 0.62 7.89
N LEU A 66 4.09 0.38 6.58
CA LEU A 66 5.02 -0.53 5.93
C LEU A 66 5.69 0.20 4.77
N LEU A 67 7.00 0.42 4.87
CA LEU A 67 7.81 1.10 3.85
C LEU A 67 8.82 0.10 3.27
N LEU A 68 8.67 -0.22 1.99
CA LEU A 68 9.47 -1.19 1.24
C LEU A 68 10.07 -0.53 -0.02
N ASP A 69 10.39 0.75 0.04
CA ASP A 69 10.84 1.50 -1.13
C ASP A 69 12.21 1.00 -1.63
N GLY A 70 12.40 0.94 -2.94
CA GLY A 70 13.70 0.60 -3.54
C GLY A 70 14.22 -0.78 -3.12
N THR A 71 13.32 -1.74 -2.87
CA THR A 71 13.67 -3.14 -2.62
C THR A 71 13.63 -3.96 -3.92
N ALA A 72 13.99 -5.24 -3.84
CA ALA A 72 13.88 -6.18 -4.95
C ALA A 72 12.64 -7.07 -4.85
N ILE A 73 11.66 -6.72 -4.01
CA ILE A 73 10.44 -7.52 -3.86
C ILE A 73 9.68 -7.56 -5.19
N ASN A 74 9.22 -8.75 -5.54
CA ASN A 74 8.49 -8.99 -6.78
C ASN A 74 6.97 -9.16 -6.55
N LYS A 75 6.55 -9.24 -5.28
CA LYS A 75 5.16 -9.42 -4.85
C LYS A 75 4.89 -8.58 -3.60
N VAL A 76 3.68 -8.02 -3.53
CA VAL A 76 3.19 -7.30 -2.35
C VAL A 76 2.79 -8.33 -1.27
N PRO A 77 3.25 -8.16 -0.01
CA PRO A 77 2.94 -9.12 1.05
C PRO A 77 1.45 -9.12 1.40
N GLN A 78 0.90 -10.31 1.64
CA GLN A 78 -0.50 -10.47 2.00
C GLN A 78 -0.76 -9.96 3.43
N VAL A 79 -1.64 -8.96 3.61
CA VAL A 79 -1.82 -8.26 4.91
C VAL A 79 -3.11 -8.61 5.67
N PHE A 80 -3.86 -9.64 5.27
CA PHE A 80 -5.14 -9.97 5.88
C PHE A 80 -5.23 -11.48 6.16
N PRO A 81 -6.02 -11.90 7.16
CA PRO A 81 -6.30 -13.31 7.45
C PRO A 81 -6.97 -14.00 6.28
N SER A 82 -6.72 -15.31 6.16
CA SER A 82 -7.63 -16.21 5.47
C SER A 82 -8.89 -16.43 6.35
N GLY A 83 -9.74 -15.40 6.53
CA GLY A 83 -10.94 -15.50 7.37
C GLY A 83 -11.72 -14.18 7.55
N MET A 84 -13.01 -14.27 7.91
CA MET A 84 -13.98 -13.15 7.90
C MET A 84 -13.75 -12.04 8.95
N ASN A 85 -12.80 -12.19 9.88
CA ASN A 85 -12.79 -11.39 11.13
C ASN A 85 -11.54 -10.54 11.40
N GLY A 86 -10.61 -10.37 10.45
CA GLY A 86 -9.45 -9.48 10.67
C GLY A 86 -9.23 -8.49 9.53
N LEU A 87 -9.49 -7.22 9.81
CA LEU A 87 -9.09 -6.13 8.93
C LEU A 87 -7.70 -5.65 9.33
N SER A 88 -6.83 -5.52 8.34
CA SER A 88 -5.51 -4.90 8.52
C SER A 88 -5.66 -3.46 9.01
N LEU A 89 -4.94 -3.07 10.07
CA LEU A 89 -4.86 -1.67 10.52
C LEU A 89 -3.88 -0.83 9.69
N LEU A 90 -3.33 -1.37 8.60
CA LEU A 90 -2.35 -0.70 7.77
C LEU A 90 -2.94 0.59 7.19
N ARG A 91 -2.25 1.71 7.40
CA ARG A 91 -2.65 3.06 6.97
C ARG A 91 -1.77 3.59 5.85
N ARG A 92 -0.51 3.16 5.80
CA ARG A 92 0.45 3.56 4.78
C ARG A 92 1.24 2.36 4.28
N LEU A 93 1.21 2.16 2.97
CA LEU A 93 2.04 1.23 2.24
C LEU A 93 2.83 2.00 1.20
N SER A 94 4.15 1.83 1.22
CA SER A 94 5.05 2.47 0.26
C SER A 94 5.89 1.41 -0.43
N LEU A 95 5.80 1.37 -1.76
CA LEU A 95 6.49 0.46 -2.66
C LEU A 95 7.30 1.27 -3.69
N ARG A 96 7.63 2.53 -3.38
CA ARG A 96 8.24 3.45 -4.33
C ARG A 96 9.53 2.88 -4.91
N GLY A 97 9.71 3.00 -6.22
CA GLY A 97 10.94 2.58 -6.91
C GLY A 97 11.19 1.08 -6.91
N ASN A 98 10.17 0.25 -6.64
CA ASN A 98 10.31 -1.20 -6.80
C ASN A 98 10.20 -1.58 -8.27
N VAL A 99 11.29 -2.12 -8.81
CA VAL A 99 11.44 -2.42 -10.25
C VAL A 99 11.12 -3.87 -10.61
N MET A 100 10.65 -4.67 -9.66
CA MET A 100 10.32 -6.09 -9.87
C MET A 100 8.81 -6.37 -9.77
N ILE A 101 8.02 -5.47 -9.19
CA ILE A 101 6.57 -5.61 -9.06
C ILE A 101 5.92 -5.33 -10.42
N GLN A 102 5.22 -6.33 -10.97
CA GLN A 102 4.48 -6.20 -12.23
C GLN A 102 2.98 -6.00 -12.04
N THR A 103 2.43 -6.49 -10.93
CA THR A 103 1.01 -6.35 -10.61
C THR A 103 0.85 -6.24 -9.10
N LEU A 104 -0.17 -5.49 -8.68
CA LEU A 104 -0.68 -5.57 -7.31
C LEU A 104 -1.73 -6.69 -7.30
N GLU A 105 -1.66 -7.58 -6.32
CA GLU A 105 -2.64 -8.65 -6.19
C GLU A 105 -4.00 -8.11 -5.68
N ASP A 106 -5.11 -8.74 -6.08
CA ASP A 106 -6.49 -8.30 -5.81
C ASP A 106 -6.80 -8.04 -4.34
N HIS A 107 -6.03 -8.65 -3.47
CA HIS A 107 -6.20 -8.53 -2.05
C HIS A 107 -5.89 -7.14 -1.48
N ILE A 108 -5.18 -6.29 -2.23
CA ILE A 108 -4.93 -4.89 -1.84
C ILE A 108 -6.25 -4.13 -1.64
N GLY A 109 -7.31 -4.48 -2.38
CA GLY A 109 -8.65 -3.87 -2.26
C GLY A 109 -9.28 -4.07 -0.88
N GLN A 110 -8.81 -5.06 -0.11
CA GLN A 110 -9.32 -5.39 1.22
C GLN A 110 -8.64 -4.59 2.34
N LEU A 111 -7.69 -3.70 2.02
CA LEU A 111 -7.02 -2.85 3.01
C LEU A 111 -7.88 -1.63 3.37
N TYR A 112 -9.06 -1.86 3.97
CA TYR A 112 -10.05 -0.81 4.27
C TYR A 112 -9.53 0.35 5.14
N HIS A 113 -8.47 0.14 5.94
CA HIS A 113 -7.86 1.20 6.74
C HIS A 113 -6.74 1.94 6.01
N LEU A 114 -6.33 1.49 4.82
CA LEU A 114 -5.26 2.10 4.05
C LEU A 114 -5.67 3.50 3.59
N LYS A 115 -4.84 4.47 3.92
CA LYS A 115 -5.03 5.89 3.59
C LYS A 115 -4.04 6.35 2.52
N CYS A 116 -2.87 5.74 2.44
CA CYS A 116 -1.84 6.12 1.48
C CYS A 116 -1.21 4.87 0.86
N LEU A 117 -1.23 4.83 -0.47
CA LEU A 117 -0.52 3.85 -1.28
C LEU A 117 0.42 4.59 -2.22
N ASP A 118 1.73 4.43 -1.99
CA ASP A 118 2.78 5.05 -2.81
C ASP A 118 3.43 3.97 -3.69
N LEU A 119 3.25 4.11 -5.00
CA LEU A 119 3.74 3.25 -6.07
C LEU A 119 4.67 4.02 -7.01
N LYS A 120 5.09 5.23 -6.63
CA LYS A 120 5.85 6.11 -7.51
C LYS A 120 7.09 5.39 -8.04
N ASP A 121 7.41 5.61 -9.31
CA ASP A 121 8.56 5.03 -10.00
C ASP A 121 8.58 3.48 -10.01
N CYS A 122 7.42 2.80 -9.87
CA CYS A 122 7.29 1.35 -10.06
C CYS A 122 7.29 0.99 -11.56
N LYS A 123 8.46 1.09 -12.19
CA LYS A 123 8.62 1.06 -13.66
C LYS A 123 8.21 -0.22 -14.37
N LYS A 124 8.03 -1.34 -13.66
CA LYS A 124 7.55 -2.61 -14.26
C LYS A 124 6.08 -2.89 -13.96
N LEU A 125 5.40 -2.02 -13.22
CA LEU A 125 3.99 -2.21 -12.88
C LEU A 125 3.14 -2.08 -14.14
N ILE A 126 2.42 -3.14 -14.50
CA ILE A 126 1.60 -3.26 -15.72
C ILE A 126 0.14 -2.94 -15.42
N SER A 127 -0.37 -3.37 -14.26
CA SER A 127 -1.77 -3.18 -13.91
C SER A 127 -2.00 -2.88 -12.44
N LEU A 128 -3.13 -2.22 -12.16
CA LEU A 128 -3.67 -2.03 -10.82
C LEU A 128 -4.99 -2.80 -10.66
N PRO A 129 -5.17 -3.60 -9.58
CA PRO A 129 -6.45 -4.23 -9.26
C PRO A 129 -7.40 -3.20 -8.63
N VAL A 130 -8.57 -3.67 -8.17
CA VAL A 130 -9.48 -2.81 -7.38
C VAL A 130 -8.76 -2.34 -6.13
N LEU A 131 -8.66 -1.03 -5.96
CA LEU A 131 -7.94 -0.41 -4.87
C LEU A 131 -8.80 -0.26 -3.61
N PRO A 132 -8.18 -0.14 -2.43
CA PRO A 132 -8.92 -0.01 -1.19
C PRO A 132 -9.80 1.25 -1.15
N PRO A 133 -11.01 1.16 -0.58
CA PRO A 133 -12.07 2.16 -0.76
C PRO A 133 -11.81 3.50 -0.05
N ASN A 134 -10.95 3.51 0.97
CA ASN A 134 -10.74 4.65 1.86
C ASN A 134 -9.39 5.37 1.64
N LEU A 135 -8.75 5.15 0.48
CA LEU A 135 -7.51 5.82 0.12
C LEU A 135 -7.70 7.34 0.09
N LYS A 136 -6.80 8.06 0.74
CA LYS A 136 -6.64 9.52 0.63
C LYS A 136 -5.58 9.88 -0.41
N CYS A 137 -4.50 9.11 -0.44
CA CYS A 137 -3.39 9.32 -1.36
C CYS A 137 -3.12 8.04 -2.17
N LEU A 138 -3.05 8.19 -3.49
CA LEU A 138 -2.49 7.22 -4.41
C LEU A 138 -1.48 7.95 -5.30
N ASP A 139 -0.22 7.52 -5.28
CA ASP A 139 0.80 8.04 -6.18
C ASP A 139 1.35 6.90 -7.05
N ALA A 140 1.03 6.93 -8.34
CA ALA A 140 1.58 6.03 -9.35
C ALA A 140 2.44 6.81 -10.37
N HIS A 141 2.96 7.99 -10.01
CA HIS A 141 3.81 8.78 -10.87
C HIS A 141 4.99 7.98 -11.42
N GLY A 142 5.30 8.11 -12.71
CA GLY A 142 6.46 7.44 -13.32
C GLY A 142 6.34 5.92 -13.42
N CYS A 143 5.13 5.37 -13.29
CA CYS A 143 4.83 3.98 -13.64
C CYS A 143 4.66 3.83 -15.15
N ASP A 144 5.75 3.97 -15.89
CA ASP A 144 5.74 4.08 -17.35
C ASP A 144 5.14 2.84 -18.04
N SER A 145 5.31 1.65 -17.46
CA SER A 145 4.74 0.38 -17.98
C SER A 145 3.27 0.14 -17.64
N LEU A 146 2.63 1.03 -16.88
CA LEU A 146 1.25 0.83 -16.44
C LEU A 146 0.31 0.99 -17.63
N THR A 147 -0.37 -0.10 -18.00
CA THR A 147 -1.30 -0.14 -19.14
C THR A 147 -2.75 -0.11 -18.72
N THR A 148 -3.10 -0.80 -17.62
CA THR A 148 -4.50 -0.97 -17.20
C THR A 148 -4.73 -0.66 -15.73
N VAL A 149 -5.95 -0.23 -15.40
CA VAL A 149 -6.45 -0.19 -14.02
C VAL A 149 -7.79 -0.91 -13.93
N ALA A 150 -8.14 -1.42 -12.76
CA ALA A 150 -9.45 -2.01 -12.53
C ALA A 150 -10.56 -0.98 -12.75
N ASN A 151 -11.73 -1.48 -13.20
CA ASN A 151 -12.93 -0.70 -13.38
C ASN A 151 -14.09 -1.36 -12.61
N PRO A 152 -14.55 -0.79 -11.48
CA PRO A 152 -14.15 0.51 -10.92
C PRO A 152 -12.74 0.51 -10.31
N LEU A 153 -12.07 1.67 -10.32
CA LEU A 153 -10.73 1.83 -9.72
C LEU A 153 -10.74 1.53 -8.22
N ALA A 154 -11.76 1.98 -7.51
CA ALA A 154 -12.06 1.62 -6.13
C ALA A 154 -13.55 1.84 -5.86
N PHE A 155 -14.10 1.10 -4.89
CA PHE A 155 -15.43 1.39 -4.36
C PHE A 155 -15.37 2.65 -3.50
N LEU A 156 -16.33 3.56 -3.66
CA LEU A 156 -16.37 4.82 -2.92
C LEU A 156 -17.16 4.64 -1.63
N ASN A 157 -16.55 5.01 -0.49
CA ASN A 157 -17.26 5.14 0.78
C ASN A 157 -17.38 6.62 1.17
N VAL A 158 -18.54 7.00 1.71
CA VAL A 158 -18.74 8.30 2.34
C VAL A 158 -17.94 8.31 3.64
N THR A 159 -16.75 8.90 3.62
CA THR A 159 -15.94 9.12 4.83
C THR A 159 -15.57 10.60 4.91
N ASP A 160 -15.39 11.13 6.13
CA ASP A 160 -15.18 12.55 6.46
C ASP A 160 -13.82 13.13 6.00
N HIS A 161 -13.39 12.83 4.77
CA HIS A 161 -12.03 13.13 4.33
C HIS A 161 -12.05 14.06 3.12
N ILE A 162 -12.06 15.36 3.39
CA ILE A 162 -12.25 16.48 2.46
C ILE A 162 -11.23 16.52 1.31
N HIS A 163 -10.04 15.93 1.49
CA HIS A 163 -8.95 16.00 0.51
C HIS A 163 -8.43 14.61 0.13
N SER A 164 -8.39 14.37 -1.19
CA SER A 164 -7.77 13.19 -1.80
C SER A 164 -6.80 13.62 -2.89
N THR A 165 -5.69 12.91 -3.01
CA THR A 165 -4.64 13.13 -3.99
C THR A 165 -4.42 11.84 -4.75
N ILE A 166 -4.71 11.84 -6.04
CA ILE A 166 -4.58 10.68 -6.92
C ILE A 166 -3.68 11.10 -8.08
N ILE A 167 -2.52 10.47 -8.25
CA ILE A 167 -1.48 10.88 -9.19
C ILE A 167 -1.17 9.71 -10.13
N PHE A 168 -1.28 9.96 -11.44
CA PHE A 168 -0.91 9.05 -12.53
C PHE A 168 -0.06 9.79 -13.59
N SER A 169 0.69 10.82 -13.19
CA SER A 169 1.53 11.56 -14.12
C SER A 169 2.69 10.70 -14.60
N GLN A 170 3.06 10.84 -15.88
CA GLN A 170 4.05 9.98 -16.55
C GLN A 170 3.64 8.50 -16.69
N CYS A 171 2.37 8.12 -16.48
CA CYS A 171 1.85 6.80 -16.86
C CYS A 171 1.46 6.76 -18.35
N ASN A 172 2.47 6.84 -19.23
CA ASN A 172 2.25 7.13 -20.65
C ASN A 172 1.56 6.01 -21.44
N ASN A 173 1.59 4.76 -20.94
CA ASN A 173 1.04 3.59 -21.62
C ASN A 173 -0.39 3.21 -21.18
N LEU A 174 -1.03 4.02 -20.33
CA LEU A 174 -2.42 3.77 -19.93
C LEU A 174 -3.36 3.80 -21.13
N ASP A 175 -4.24 2.80 -21.22
CA ASP A 175 -5.29 2.77 -22.23
C ASP A 175 -6.39 3.82 -21.96
N GLU A 176 -7.21 4.14 -22.97
CA GLU A 176 -8.27 5.15 -22.87
C GLU A 176 -9.40 4.78 -21.91
N VAL A 177 -9.71 3.48 -21.75
CA VAL A 177 -10.70 2.99 -20.78
C VAL A 177 -10.20 3.24 -19.37
N SER A 178 -8.93 2.95 -19.11
CA SER A 178 -8.25 3.17 -17.84
C SER A 178 -8.16 4.65 -17.49
N LYS A 179 -7.77 5.51 -18.45
CA LYS A 179 -7.80 6.98 -18.26
C LYS A 179 -9.20 7.47 -17.91
N SER A 180 -10.21 7.05 -18.66
CA SER A 180 -11.62 7.40 -18.42
C SER A 180 -12.11 6.92 -17.05
N CYS A 181 -11.70 5.71 -16.62
CA CYS A 181 -12.01 5.16 -15.31
C CYS A 181 -11.42 6.01 -14.18
N ILE A 182 -10.14 6.41 -14.29
CA ILE A 182 -9.46 7.27 -13.32
C ILE A 182 -10.17 8.63 -13.21
N ILE A 183 -10.47 9.26 -14.34
CA ILE A 183 -11.19 10.55 -14.37
C ILE A 183 -12.57 10.41 -13.72
N SER A 184 -13.34 9.39 -14.10
CA SER A 184 -14.66 9.13 -13.54
C SER A 184 -14.61 8.91 -12.03
N TYR A 185 -13.63 8.15 -11.54
CA TYR A 185 -13.42 7.93 -10.12
C TYR A 185 -13.14 9.24 -9.37
N ILE A 186 -12.23 10.07 -9.87
CA ILE A 186 -11.88 11.37 -9.27
C ILE A 186 -13.10 12.29 -9.21
N GLN A 187 -13.87 12.38 -10.30
CA GLN A 187 -15.09 13.18 -10.39
C GLN A 187 -16.16 12.72 -9.39
N LYS A 188 -16.47 11.42 -9.38
CA LYS A 188 -17.45 10.82 -8.44
C LYS A 188 -17.05 11.06 -6.99
N LYS A 189 -15.76 10.90 -6.67
CA LYS A 189 -15.24 11.16 -5.34
C LYS A 189 -15.41 12.62 -4.93
N SER A 190 -15.08 13.57 -5.82
CA SER A 190 -15.27 15.00 -5.57
C SER A 190 -16.74 15.36 -5.34
N GLN A 191 -17.65 14.78 -6.11
CA GLN A 191 -19.09 15.01 -5.97
C GLN A 191 -19.65 14.47 -4.64
N LEU A 192 -19.24 13.27 -4.23
CA LEU A 192 -19.61 12.69 -2.93
C LEU A 192 -19.14 13.57 -1.77
N MET A 193 -17.95 14.15 -1.86
CA MET A 193 -17.44 15.05 -0.80
C MET A 193 -18.21 16.37 -0.73
N SER A 194 -18.54 16.98 -1.88
CA SER A 194 -19.36 18.20 -1.92
C SER A 194 -20.76 17.96 -1.33
N THR A 195 -21.41 16.86 -1.68
CA THR A 195 -22.75 16.52 -1.15
C THR A 195 -22.74 16.23 0.35
N ALA A 196 -21.70 15.57 0.88
CA ALA A 196 -21.54 15.34 2.31
C ALA A 196 -21.36 16.66 3.08
N LEU A 197 -20.55 17.59 2.57
CA LEU A 197 -20.34 18.91 3.18
C LEU A 197 -21.63 19.73 3.22
N ASN A 198 -22.41 19.73 2.12
CA ASN A 198 -23.69 20.44 2.07
C ASN A 198 -24.71 19.90 3.09
N ARG A 199 -24.77 18.58 3.28
CA ARG A 199 -25.64 17.97 4.30
C ARG A 199 -25.24 18.35 5.72
N TYR A 200 -23.94 18.42 6.00
CA TYR A 200 -23.44 18.86 7.31
C TYR A 200 -23.84 20.31 7.60
N ASN A 201 -23.66 21.21 6.64
CA ASN A 201 -23.97 22.63 6.81
C ASN A 201 -25.47 22.93 6.90
N LEU A 202 -26.34 22.10 6.31
CA LEU A 202 -27.80 22.27 6.36
C LEU A 202 -28.47 21.60 7.59
N GLY A 203 -27.73 20.75 8.31
CA GLY A 203 -28.18 20.07 9.52
C GLY A 203 -27.61 20.66 10.82
N SER A 204 -26.97 21.83 10.75
CA SER A 204 -26.38 22.59 11.87
C SER A 204 -27.29 23.75 12.29
#